data_AF-A0A9Q5BYS3-F1
#
_entry.id   AF-A0A9Q5BYS3-F1
#
_cell.length_a   1.000
_cell.length_b   1.000
_cell.length_c   1.000
_cell.angle_alpha   90.00
_cell.angle_beta   90.00
_cell.angle_gamma   90.00
#
_symmetry.space_group_name_H-M   'P 1'
#
loop_
_entity.id
_entity.type
_entity.pdbx_description
1 polymer ?
#
loop_
_entity_poly.entity_id
_entity_poly.type
_entity_poly.pdbx_seq_one_letter_code
_entity_poly.pdbx_strand_id
1 'polypeptide(L)'
;MVVDKKQLEQLGAFEISQKMLALARKNEKSNIFLNAGRGNPNWINTLARLAFARLVQFGVQESRRTINNGEMAGYVETTGIRERLEAFLDPDDNREDKFLEDVLTYIKDDLHLDQDDVVAEMTNGIIGNNYPVPSRVLRNSEVILAL
;
A
#
# COMPACT_ATOMS: atom_id res chain seq x y z
N MET A 1 -38.41 -12.57 -8.27
CA MET A 1 -38.87 -11.21 -7.90
C MET A 1 -38.44 -10.28 -9.03
N VAL A 2 -39.38 -9.81 -9.84
CA VAL A 2 -39.10 -8.91 -10.97
C VAL A 2 -38.93 -7.51 -10.39
N VAL A 3 -37.73 -6.94 -10.51
CA VAL A 3 -37.48 -5.56 -10.06
C VAL A 3 -38.07 -4.63 -11.12
N ASP A 4 -38.99 -3.74 -10.73
CA ASP A 4 -39.61 -2.77 -11.63
C ASP A 4 -38.57 -1.76 -12.12
N LYS A 5 -38.32 -1.76 -13.43
CA LYS A 5 -37.31 -0.94 -14.09
C LYS A 5 -37.57 0.56 -13.89
N LYS A 6 -38.84 0.98 -13.81
CA LYS A 6 -39.22 2.39 -13.58
C LYS A 6 -38.86 2.88 -12.17
N GLN A 7 -38.84 2.00 -11.18
CA GLN A 7 -38.42 2.34 -9.81
C GLN A 7 -36.90 2.40 -9.68
N LEU A 8 -36.16 1.62 -10.48
CA LEU A 8 -34.69 1.68 -10.53
C LEU A 8 -34.18 2.96 -11.20
N GLU A 9 -34.87 3.47 -12.22
CA GLU A 9 -34.52 4.70 -12.93
C GLU A 9 -34.62 5.97 -12.05
N GLN A 10 -35.35 5.90 -10.94
CA GLN A 10 -35.49 6.99 -9.96
C GLN A 10 -34.44 6.95 -8.84
N LEU A 11 -33.64 5.88 -8.75
CA LEU A 11 -32.64 5.69 -7.69
C LEU A 11 -31.28 6.25 -8.12
N GLY A 12 -30.54 6.82 -7.17
CA GLY A 12 -29.15 7.19 -7.40
C GLY A 12 -28.27 5.97 -7.66
N ALA A 13 -27.17 6.13 -8.41
CA ALA A 13 -26.24 5.03 -8.72
C ALA A 13 -25.76 4.26 -7.48
N PHE A 14 -25.61 4.96 -6.35
CA PHE A 14 -25.25 4.36 -5.06
C PHE A 14 -26.37 3.47 -4.49
N GLU A 15 -27.62 3.93 -4.53
CA GLU A 15 -28.78 3.17 -4.04
C GLU A 15 -29.04 1.94 -4.88
N ILE A 16 -28.87 2.05 -6.21
CA ILE A 16 -28.92 0.90 -7.13
C ILE A 16 -27.84 -0.12 -6.74
N SER A 17 -26.60 0.32 -6.53
CA SER A 17 -25.49 -0.54 -6.14
C SER A 17 -25.75 -1.27 -4.81
N GLN A 18 -26.25 -0.56 -3.80
CA GLN A 18 -26.57 -1.17 -2.50
C GLN A 18 -27.71 -2.20 -2.60
N LYS A 19 -28.77 -1.90 -3.36
CA LYS A 19 -29.87 -2.86 -3.59
C LYS A 19 -29.38 -4.08 -4.38
N MET A 20 -28.52 -3.88 -5.38
CA MET A 20 -27.90 -4.98 -6.13
C MET A 20 -27.00 -5.84 -5.26
N LEU A 21 -26.19 -5.25 -4.37
CA LEU A 21 -25.36 -5.98 -3.41
C LEU A 21 -26.22 -6.82 -2.45
N ALA A 22 -27.33 -6.26 -1.95
CA ALA A 22 -28.26 -6.98 -1.08
C ALA A 22 -28.94 -8.16 -1.80
N LEU A 23 -29.24 -8.01 -3.09
CA LEU A 23 -29.74 -9.09 -3.96
C LEU A 23 -28.65 -10.14 -4.23
N ALA A 24 -27.40 -9.72 -4.47
CA ALA A 24 -26.26 -10.61 -4.67
C ALA A 24 -25.99 -11.50 -3.47
N ARG A 25 -26.14 -11.00 -2.24
CA ARG A 25 -25.97 -11.78 -1.01
C ARG A 25 -27.01 -12.90 -0.85
N LYS A 26 -28.17 -12.80 -1.51
CA LYS A 26 -29.23 -13.84 -1.51
C LYS A 26 -29.11 -14.80 -2.69
N ASN A 27 -28.07 -14.66 -3.50
CA ASN A 27 -27.84 -15.46 -4.68
C ASN A 27 -26.98 -16.69 -4.33
N GLU A 28 -27.60 -17.70 -3.69
CA GLU A 28 -26.97 -18.98 -3.34
C GLU A 28 -26.39 -19.74 -4.56
N LYS A 29 -26.77 -19.37 -5.79
CA LYS A 29 -26.40 -20.07 -7.03
C LYS A 29 -25.18 -19.48 -7.76
N SER A 30 -24.42 -18.57 -7.14
CA SER A 30 -23.19 -18.01 -7.74
C SER A 30 -23.39 -17.34 -9.12
N ASN A 31 -24.59 -16.82 -9.42
CA ASN A 31 -24.80 -16.08 -10.67
C ASN A 31 -23.96 -14.79 -10.65
N ILE A 32 -22.96 -14.72 -11.53
CA ILE A 32 -21.94 -13.65 -11.67
C ILE A 32 -22.57 -12.25 -11.81
N PHE A 33 -23.82 -12.19 -12.28
CA PHE A 33 -24.50 -10.99 -12.74
C PHE A 33 -24.85 -9.94 -11.67
N LEU A 34 -24.81 -10.27 -10.37
CA LEU A 34 -25.31 -9.38 -9.31
C LEU A 34 -24.24 -8.57 -8.55
N ASN A 35 -22.95 -8.76 -8.83
CA ASN A 35 -21.90 -7.97 -8.20
C ASN A 35 -21.70 -6.64 -8.94
N ALA A 36 -22.51 -5.60 -8.69
CA ALA A 36 -22.27 -4.17 -8.98
C ALA A 36 -21.43 -3.77 -10.23
N GLY A 37 -21.38 -4.59 -11.29
CA GLY A 37 -20.39 -4.51 -12.37
C GLY A 37 -18.91 -4.75 -12.02
N ARG A 38 -18.56 -5.27 -10.82
CA ARG A 38 -17.17 -5.48 -10.39
C ARG A 38 -16.92 -6.93 -9.91
N GLY A 39 -16.06 -7.65 -10.61
CA GLY A 39 -15.55 -8.95 -10.17
C GLY A 39 -14.29 -8.77 -9.34
N ASN A 40 -14.24 -9.36 -8.14
CA ASN A 40 -13.02 -9.35 -7.33
C ASN A 40 -11.96 -10.25 -8.01
N PRO A 41 -10.72 -9.77 -8.26
CA PRO A 41 -9.65 -10.62 -8.79
C PRO A 41 -9.39 -11.84 -7.89
N ASN A 42 -9.06 -12.97 -8.50
CA ASN A 42 -8.65 -14.20 -7.81
C ASN A 42 -7.12 -14.42 -7.82
N TRP A 43 -6.36 -13.36 -8.08
CA TRP A 43 -4.90 -13.33 -7.99
C TRP A 43 -4.43 -12.09 -7.23
N ILE A 44 -3.21 -12.15 -6.67
CA ILE A 44 -2.56 -11.02 -5.98
C ILE A 44 -1.11 -10.87 -6.44
N ASN A 45 -0.57 -9.65 -6.35
CA ASN A 45 0.86 -9.41 -6.51
C ASN A 45 1.57 -9.72 -5.19
N THR A 46 2.39 -10.76 -5.15
CA THR A 46 3.09 -11.18 -3.93
C THR A 46 4.34 -10.38 -3.64
N LEU A 47 5.11 -10.00 -4.66
CA LEU A 47 6.41 -9.35 -4.52
C LEU A 47 6.32 -8.02 -3.79
N ALA A 48 5.45 -7.11 -4.26
CA ALA A 48 5.28 -5.80 -3.62
C ALA A 48 4.71 -5.92 -2.19
N ARG A 49 3.90 -6.96 -1.92
CA ARG A 49 3.33 -7.20 -0.59
C ARG A 49 4.38 -7.69 0.40
N LEU A 50 5.29 -8.56 -0.04
CA LEU A 50 6.40 -9.04 0.78
C LEU A 50 7.42 -7.92 1.02
N ALA A 51 7.76 -7.14 -0.01
CA ALA A 51 8.62 -5.96 0.13
C ALA A 51 8.03 -4.93 1.11
N PHE A 52 6.71 -4.72 1.06
CA PHE A 52 6.00 -3.92 2.05
C PHE A 52 6.17 -4.48 3.46
N ALA A 53 6.00 -5.80 3.67
CA ALA A 53 6.21 -6.41 4.98
C ALA A 53 7.67 -6.27 5.48
N ARG A 54 8.67 -6.35 4.60
CA ARG A 54 10.09 -6.12 4.94
C ARG A 54 10.32 -4.67 5.38
N LEU A 55 9.74 -3.70 4.70
CA LEU A 55 9.80 -2.29 5.12
C LEU A 55 9.14 -2.04 6.48
N VAL A 56 8.07 -2.78 6.83
CA VAL A 56 7.49 -2.72 8.20
C VAL A 56 8.52 -3.20 9.23
N GLN A 57 9.17 -4.34 8.97
CA GLN A 57 10.19 -4.89 9.87
C GLN A 57 11.36 -3.91 10.04
N PHE A 58 11.85 -3.36 8.93
CA PHE A 58 12.88 -2.32 8.94
C PHE A 58 12.45 -1.09 9.74
N GLY A 59 11.24 -0.56 9.49
CA GLY A 59 10.74 0.62 10.19
C GLY A 59 10.57 0.43 11.70
N VAL A 60 10.20 -0.78 12.16
CA VAL A 60 10.19 -1.11 13.60
C VAL A 60 11.62 -1.15 14.15
N GLN A 61 12.59 -1.70 13.42
CA GLN A 61 13.99 -1.69 13.82
C GLN A 61 14.56 -0.28 13.90
N GLU A 62 14.23 0.58 12.93
CA GLU A 62 14.63 1.99 12.92
C GLU A 62 14.00 2.78 14.07
N SER A 63 12.71 2.57 14.34
CA SER A 63 12.01 3.19 15.46
C SER A 63 12.63 2.80 16.81
N ARG A 64 13.15 1.57 16.92
CA ARG A 64 13.84 1.09 18.13
C ARG A 64 15.19 1.77 18.38
N ARG A 65 15.75 2.48 17.39
CA ARG A 65 17.02 3.21 17.58
C ARG A 65 16.84 4.45 18.44
N THR A 66 15.66 5.05 18.46
CA THR A 66 15.37 6.29 19.20
C THR A 66 14.72 6.01 20.56
N ILE A 67 13.81 5.04 20.66
CA ILE A 67 13.26 4.53 21.94
C ILE A 67 13.16 3.02 21.83
N ASN A 68 13.60 2.28 22.86
CA ASN A 68 13.45 0.83 22.93
C ASN A 68 13.06 0.40 24.34
N ASN A 69 11.75 0.34 24.59
CA ASN A 69 11.20 -0.04 25.90
C ASN A 69 10.09 -1.10 25.73
N GLY A 70 10.49 -2.38 25.74
CA GLY A 70 9.58 -3.49 25.47
C GLY A 70 8.98 -3.40 24.06
N GLU A 71 7.66 -3.30 23.99
CA GLU A 71 6.89 -3.16 22.76
C GLU A 71 6.77 -1.70 22.28
N MET A 72 7.29 -0.74 23.05
CA MET A 72 7.31 0.68 22.69
C MET A 72 8.60 1.05 21.95
N ALA A 73 8.45 1.62 20.76
CA ALA A 73 9.52 2.15 19.94
C ALA A 73 9.29 3.65 19.63
N GLY A 74 10.32 4.35 19.17
CA GLY A 74 10.29 5.80 18.94
C GLY A 74 9.99 6.17 17.49
N TYR A 75 10.59 7.26 17.02
CA TYR A 75 10.48 7.74 15.64
C TYR A 75 11.66 7.25 14.77
N VAL A 76 11.55 7.45 13.45
CA VAL A 76 12.56 7.08 12.46
C VAL A 76 13.41 8.31 12.11
N GLU A 77 14.73 8.15 12.07
CA GLU A 77 15.68 9.21 11.70
C GLU A 77 16.03 9.13 10.20
N THR A 78 15.90 10.25 9.47
CA THR A 78 16.13 10.27 8.02
C THR A 78 17.60 10.12 7.63
N THR A 79 18.52 10.78 8.33
CA THR A 79 19.93 10.84 7.90
C THR A 79 20.55 9.44 7.87
N GLY A 80 21.06 9.02 6.70
CA GLY A 80 21.71 7.73 6.49
C GLY A 80 20.76 6.54 6.51
N ILE A 81 19.45 6.75 6.38
CA ILE A 81 18.46 5.67 6.45
C ILE A 81 18.55 4.72 5.25
N ARG A 82 18.89 5.20 4.06
CA ARG A 82 19.08 4.33 2.88
C ARG A 82 20.24 3.37 3.10
N GLU A 83 21.33 3.85 3.68
CA GLU A 83 22.50 3.05 4.05
C GLU A 83 22.16 1.94 5.07
N ARG A 84 21.28 2.27 6.04
CA ARG A 84 20.78 1.29 7.02
C ARG A 84 19.80 0.30 6.41
N LEU A 85 18.99 0.74 5.44
CA LEU A 85 18.12 -0.15 4.69
C LEU A 85 18.99 -1.13 3.88
N GLU A 86 19.97 -0.66 3.13
CA GLU A 86 20.92 -1.50 2.37
C GLU A 86 21.58 -2.55 3.27
N ALA A 87 22.00 -2.17 4.48
CA ALA A 87 22.59 -3.10 5.45
C ALA A 87 21.59 -4.08 6.10
N PHE A 88 20.29 -3.77 6.08
CA PHE A 88 19.22 -4.63 6.60
C PHE A 88 18.75 -5.67 5.57
N LEU A 89 18.86 -5.34 4.28
CA LEU A 89 18.45 -6.18 3.18
C LEU A 89 19.44 -7.34 2.96
N ASP A 90 18.90 -8.47 2.51
CA ASP A 90 19.67 -9.64 2.11
C ASP A 90 19.21 -10.12 0.72
N PRO A 91 19.67 -9.43 -0.35
CA PRO A 91 19.15 -9.61 -1.70
C PRO A 91 19.56 -10.94 -2.35
N ASP A 92 20.59 -11.60 -1.84
CA ASP A 92 21.05 -12.89 -2.36
C ASP A 92 20.08 -14.02 -1.96
N ASP A 93 19.53 -13.94 -0.75
CA ASP A 93 18.63 -14.96 -0.20
C ASP A 93 17.13 -14.56 -0.25
N ASN A 94 16.81 -13.26 -0.37
CA ASN A 94 15.43 -12.76 -0.34
C ASN A 94 15.06 -11.96 -1.58
N ARG A 95 14.10 -12.46 -2.35
CA ARG A 95 13.67 -11.85 -3.62
C ARG A 95 13.05 -10.46 -3.44
N GLU A 96 12.29 -10.27 -2.37
CA GLU A 96 11.70 -8.97 -2.03
C GLU A 96 12.74 -7.95 -1.58
N ASP A 97 13.85 -8.39 -0.99
CA ASP A 97 14.96 -7.52 -0.62
C ASP A 97 15.73 -7.09 -1.87
N LYS A 98 15.95 -8.02 -2.80
CA LYS A 98 16.47 -7.69 -4.13
C LYS A 98 15.59 -6.69 -4.86
N PHE A 99 14.27 -6.86 -4.79
CA PHE A 99 13.33 -5.90 -5.36
C PHE A 99 13.44 -4.51 -4.72
N LEU A 100 13.63 -4.42 -3.39
CA LEU A 100 13.85 -3.14 -2.71
C LEU A 100 15.16 -2.49 -3.15
N GLU A 101 16.23 -3.26 -3.34
CA GLU A 101 17.51 -2.77 -3.89
C GLU A 101 17.35 -2.24 -5.32
N ASP A 102 16.61 -2.95 -6.17
CA ASP A 102 16.32 -2.51 -7.54
C ASP A 102 15.46 -1.24 -7.54
N VAL A 103 14.51 -1.11 -6.60
CA VAL A 103 13.73 0.12 -6.38
C VAL A 103 14.64 1.29 -5.99
N LEU A 104 15.60 1.09 -5.09
CA LEU A 104 16.58 2.14 -4.73
C LEU A 104 17.41 2.57 -5.95
N THR A 105 17.82 1.62 -6.77
CA THR A 105 18.53 1.90 -8.03
C THR A 105 17.66 2.74 -8.97
N TYR A 106 16.40 2.36 -9.18
CA TYR A 106 15.44 3.10 -10.02
C TYR A 106 15.17 4.53 -9.52
N ILE A 107 15.01 4.69 -8.20
CA ILE A 107 14.83 5.99 -7.54
C ILE A 107 15.98 6.95 -7.88
N LYS A 108 17.21 6.43 -7.89
CA LYS A 108 18.42 7.22 -8.14
C LYS A 108 18.65 7.46 -9.63
N ASP A 109 18.60 6.41 -10.44
CA ASP A 109 19.09 6.42 -11.81
C ASP A 109 18.02 6.90 -12.80
N ASP A 110 16.73 6.61 -12.54
CA ASP A 110 15.63 6.98 -13.43
C ASP A 110 14.82 8.19 -12.91
N LEU A 111 14.54 8.24 -11.60
CA LEU A 111 13.75 9.31 -11.01
C LEU A 111 14.58 10.48 -10.48
N HIS A 112 15.89 10.28 -10.31
CA HIS A 112 16.83 11.28 -9.78
C HIS A 112 16.37 11.92 -8.46
N LEU A 113 15.74 11.11 -7.59
CA LEU A 113 15.29 11.54 -6.26
C LEU A 113 16.37 11.24 -5.21
N ASP A 114 16.32 11.98 -4.11
CA ASP A 114 17.15 11.69 -2.94
C ASP A 114 16.68 10.38 -2.27
N GLN A 115 17.58 9.41 -2.17
CA GLN A 115 17.22 8.08 -1.68
C GLN A 115 16.97 8.07 -0.16
N ASP A 116 17.62 8.93 0.63
CA ASP A 116 17.36 9.03 2.08
C ASP A 116 15.95 9.59 2.30
N ASP A 117 15.57 10.64 1.56
CA ASP A 117 14.22 11.22 1.61
C ASP A 117 13.15 10.19 1.21
N VAL A 118 13.38 9.42 0.14
CA VAL A 118 12.42 8.42 -0.34
C VAL A 118 12.28 7.27 0.65
N VAL A 119 13.40 6.73 1.16
CA VAL A 119 13.37 5.66 2.16
C VAL A 119 12.74 6.14 3.46
N ALA A 120 13.02 7.38 3.90
CA ALA A 120 12.36 7.96 5.06
C ALA A 120 10.85 8.14 4.86
N GLU A 121 10.42 8.61 3.68
CA GLU A 121 8.99 8.74 3.35
C GLU A 121 8.30 7.38 3.37
N MET A 122 8.89 6.35 2.73
CA MET A 122 8.36 4.98 2.73
C MET A 122 8.31 4.39 4.15
N THR A 123 9.38 4.55 4.92
CA THR A 123 9.51 3.96 6.26
C THR A 123 8.58 4.64 7.27
N ASN A 124 8.48 5.97 7.26
CA ASN A 124 7.50 6.65 8.13
C ASN A 124 6.06 6.37 7.68
N GLY A 125 5.81 6.37 6.37
CA GLY A 125 4.50 6.09 5.80
C GLY A 125 3.99 4.68 6.14
N ILE A 126 4.85 3.68 6.08
CA ILE A 126 4.46 2.28 6.35
C ILE A 126 4.22 1.99 7.83
N ILE A 127 4.95 2.67 8.71
CA ILE A 127 4.72 2.60 10.16
C ILE A 127 3.47 3.40 10.55
N GLY A 128 3.06 4.38 9.74
CA GLY A 128 1.90 5.21 10.02
C GLY A 128 2.11 6.09 11.25
N ASN A 129 3.35 6.52 11.49
CA ASN A 129 3.74 7.26 12.70
C ASN A 129 3.48 8.78 12.62
N ASN A 130 3.01 9.28 11.47
CA ASN A 130 2.72 10.69 11.24
C ASN A 130 1.45 10.86 10.40
N TYR A 131 0.83 12.04 10.51
CA TYR A 131 -0.22 12.45 9.58
C TYR A 131 0.36 12.62 8.16
N PRO A 132 -0.41 12.33 7.10
CA PRO A 132 0.03 12.57 5.73
C PRO A 132 0.32 14.05 5.49
N VAL A 133 1.55 14.37 5.10
CA VAL A 133 1.98 15.73 4.76
C VAL A 133 2.79 15.68 3.46
N PRO A 134 2.35 16.37 2.38
CA PRO A 134 1.08 17.09 2.23
C PRO A 134 -0.16 16.19 2.39
N SER A 135 -1.31 16.79 2.74
CA SER A 135 -2.55 16.04 3.01
C SER A 135 -3.11 15.30 1.79
N ARG A 136 -2.79 15.76 0.58
CA ARG A 136 -3.30 15.15 -0.67
C ARG A 136 -2.57 13.85 -1.00
N VAL A 137 -1.24 13.88 -1.00
CA VAL A 137 -0.34 12.77 -1.36
C VAL A 137 1.07 13.12 -0.89
N LEU A 138 1.85 12.12 -0.50
CA LEU A 138 3.25 12.30 -0.12
C LEU A 138 4.10 12.65 -1.35
N ARG A 139 5.15 13.44 -1.15
CA ARG A 139 5.89 14.09 -2.23
C ARG A 139 6.54 13.09 -3.18
N ASN A 140 7.29 12.12 -2.67
CA ASN A 140 7.99 11.14 -3.52
C ASN A 140 7.00 10.12 -4.10
N SER A 141 6.01 9.72 -3.31
CA SER A 141 4.93 8.84 -3.74
C SER A 141 4.14 9.43 -4.92
N GLU A 142 3.93 10.75 -4.94
CA GLU A 142 3.30 11.42 -6.08
C GLU A 142 4.11 11.28 -7.37
N VAL A 143 5.43 11.47 -7.31
CA VAL A 143 6.32 11.31 -8.46
C VAL A 143 6.27 9.87 -8.98
N ILE A 144 6.33 8.89 -8.08
CA ILE A 144 6.30 7.46 -8.43
C ILE A 144 4.94 7.06 -9.07
N LEU A 145 3.82 7.61 -8.57
CA LEU A 145 2.48 7.31 -9.08
C LEU A 145 2.14 8.02 -10.39
N ALA A 146 2.91 9.04 -10.78
CA ALA A 146 2.70 9.82 -12.00
C ALA A 146 3.32 9.19 -13.26
N LEU A 147 4.04 8.07 -13.11
CA LEU A 147 4.58 7.24 -14.18
C LEU A 147 3.46 6.49 -14.93
#